data_AF-A0A2P4SYQ5-F1
#
_entry.id   AF-A0A2P4SYQ5-F1
#
_cell.length_a   1.000
_cell.length_b   1.000
_cell.length_c   1.000
_cell.angle_alpha   90.00
_cell.angle_beta   90.00
_cell.angle_gamma   90.00
#
_symmetry.space_group_name_H-M   'P 1'
#
loop_
_entity.id
_entity.type
_entity.pdbx_description
1 polymer ?
#
loop_
_entity_poly.entity_id
_entity_poly.type
_entity_poly.pdbx_seq_one_letter_code
_entity_poly.pdbx_strand_id
1 'polypeptide(L)'
;MWQRSVCVGLLALALGYLCLLGPQLPPSVLQHLSASLLGGLSRAGSLESRMVAAWQAAIVRPARGWGRVAVGVNACVDVVLSGVKLLEALGLKPGSGKNHDVLNSRQDLREAFTHFMEKGAAAERFFSDAESFHHIAQTASEHPGAQLYVGGNAALIGQKLAANPDLKILLCGPVGPKLHELLDDNVVVPPESMQERDEFHLILEYQAGEEWGQAKAPNANRFIFSHDLSNGALNMLEVFVSSLEEFQPDLVVLSGLHMMEGQSKEMRHRRLMEAVASISDIPTDIPIHLELASMTDQDFMSNIVHQVFPLVNSIGLNEQELLFLTQSASGPHASLASWNGVPDVGAVSDILFWILKEHGKIADRASDLTRIHFHTLAYHILATVDGHWGNQVAAVAAGARAAGMQACATETIDTSKVFLKAPLEFVTSQIDAPSKISLNPDEPVVHWHREGISFHFTPVLVCKDPVRTVGLGDAISAEGLLYSEIYLQ
;
A
#
# COMPACT_ATOMS: atom_id res chain seq x y z
N MET A 1 -40.15 8.60 -15.99
CA MET A 1 -39.58 9.25 -17.19
C MET A 1 -40.23 10.60 -17.52
N TRP A 2 -41.56 10.76 -17.38
CA TRP A 2 -42.24 12.01 -17.69
C TRP A 2 -41.80 13.25 -16.88
N GLN A 3 -41.50 13.12 -15.60
CA GLN A 3 -41.12 14.28 -14.77
C GLN A 3 -39.80 14.94 -15.19
N ARG A 4 -38.81 14.14 -15.63
CA ARG A 4 -37.53 14.67 -16.13
C ARG A 4 -37.70 15.36 -17.47
N SER A 5 -38.52 14.79 -18.36
CA SER A 5 -38.87 15.40 -19.66
C SER A 5 -39.67 16.69 -19.51
N VAL A 6 -40.57 16.77 -18.52
CA VAL A 6 -41.32 17.99 -18.19
C VAL A 6 -40.42 19.07 -17.59
N CYS A 7 -39.49 18.70 -16.70
CA CYS A 7 -38.50 19.66 -16.18
C CYS A 7 -37.58 20.21 -17.28
N VAL A 8 -37.10 19.35 -18.19
CA VAL A 8 -36.27 19.78 -19.33
C VAL A 8 -37.07 20.66 -20.30
N GLY A 9 -38.34 20.33 -20.55
CA GLY A 9 -39.23 21.16 -21.37
C GLY A 9 -39.52 22.53 -20.75
N LEU A 10 -39.73 22.59 -19.44
CA LEU A 10 -39.93 23.86 -18.70
C LEU A 10 -38.65 24.71 -18.65
N LEU A 11 -37.48 24.09 -18.50
CA LEU A 11 -36.18 24.78 -18.55
C LEU A 11 -35.89 25.35 -19.94
N ALA A 12 -36.18 24.58 -21.00
CA ALA A 12 -36.02 25.04 -22.37
C ALA A 12 -36.97 26.18 -22.73
N LEU A 13 -38.22 26.14 -22.22
CA LEU A 13 -39.18 27.25 -22.35
C LEU A 13 -38.74 28.49 -21.57
N ALA A 14 -38.22 28.33 -20.35
CA ALA A 14 -37.71 29.43 -19.53
C ALA A 14 -36.47 30.08 -20.16
N LEU A 15 -35.53 29.29 -20.67
CA LEU A 15 -34.34 29.75 -21.38
C LEU A 15 -34.69 30.41 -22.73
N GLY A 16 -35.65 29.84 -23.47
CA GLY A 16 -36.18 30.43 -24.69
C GLY A 16 -36.87 31.79 -24.43
N TYR A 17 -37.64 31.89 -23.35
CA TYR A 17 -38.30 33.12 -22.91
C TYR A 17 -37.29 34.19 -22.46
N LEU A 18 -36.21 33.79 -21.77
CA LEU A 18 -35.09 34.66 -21.38
C LEU A 18 -34.27 35.16 -22.59
N CYS A 19 -34.04 34.32 -23.59
CA CYS A 19 -33.33 34.69 -24.82
C CYS A 19 -34.18 35.59 -25.74
N LEU A 20 -35.51 35.43 -25.75
CA LEU A 20 -36.44 36.29 -26.50
C LEU A 20 -36.63 37.69 -25.88
N LEU A 21 -36.28 37.87 -24.59
CA LEU A 21 -36.51 39.11 -23.82
C LEU A 21 -35.24 39.94 -23.52
N GLY A 22 -34.11 39.67 -24.15
CA GLY A 22 -32.98 40.61 -24.04
C GLY A 22 -33.34 41.99 -24.65
N PRO A 23 -32.87 43.14 -24.12
CA PRO A 23 -32.30 43.48 -22.82
C PRO A 23 -33.27 44.40 -22.06
N GLN A 24 -34.20 43.86 -21.26
CA GLN A 24 -35.05 44.68 -20.37
C GLN A 24 -35.23 44.09 -18.96
N LEU A 25 -34.38 43.14 -18.55
CA LEU A 25 -34.39 42.65 -17.17
C LEU A 25 -33.53 43.56 -16.28
N PRO A 26 -34.05 44.05 -15.13
CA PRO A 26 -33.26 44.85 -14.20
C PRO A 26 -32.02 44.07 -13.73
N PRO A 27 -30.86 44.74 -13.56
CA PRO A 27 -29.61 44.10 -13.12
C PRO A 27 -29.75 43.28 -11.83
N SER A 28 -30.68 43.67 -10.95
CA SER A 28 -30.99 43.00 -9.68
C SER A 28 -31.60 41.60 -9.85
N VAL A 29 -32.38 41.36 -10.91
CA VAL A 29 -33.01 40.06 -11.19
C VAL A 29 -31.98 39.07 -11.75
N LEU A 30 -31.08 39.56 -12.61
CA LEU A 30 -29.93 38.80 -13.11
C LEU A 30 -28.95 38.44 -11.99
N GLN A 31 -28.71 39.35 -11.04
CA GLN A 31 -27.90 39.07 -9.85
C GLN A 31 -28.55 38.08 -8.90
N HIS A 32 -29.88 38.10 -8.73
CA HIS A 32 -30.58 37.12 -7.88
C HIS A 32 -30.64 35.73 -8.53
N LEU A 33 -30.88 35.65 -9.84
CA LEU A 33 -30.87 34.37 -10.56
C LEU A 33 -29.46 33.78 -10.61
N SER A 34 -28.42 34.59 -10.81
CA SER A 34 -27.04 34.13 -10.74
C SER A 34 -26.66 33.75 -9.32
N ALA A 35 -27.03 34.51 -8.28
CA ALA A 35 -26.76 34.17 -6.89
C ALA A 35 -27.53 32.93 -6.41
N SER A 36 -28.74 32.65 -6.91
CA SER A 36 -29.49 31.43 -6.58
C SER A 36 -29.04 30.20 -7.36
N LEU A 37 -28.64 30.33 -8.64
CA LEU A 37 -28.03 29.22 -9.38
C LEU A 37 -26.60 28.93 -8.90
N LEU A 38 -25.76 29.96 -8.72
CA LEU A 38 -24.41 29.82 -8.17
C LEU A 38 -24.46 29.46 -6.68
N GLY A 39 -25.47 29.90 -5.94
CA GLY A 39 -25.74 29.53 -4.55
C GLY A 39 -26.26 28.10 -4.39
N GLY A 40 -26.98 27.57 -5.39
CA GLY A 40 -27.40 26.17 -5.45
C GLY A 40 -26.27 25.22 -5.89
N LEU A 41 -25.43 25.67 -6.83
CA LEU A 41 -24.24 24.93 -7.28
C LEU A 41 -23.09 24.97 -6.26
N SER A 42 -22.96 26.02 -5.46
CA SER A 42 -21.99 26.10 -4.35
C SER A 42 -22.43 25.35 -3.09
N ARG A 43 -23.70 24.91 -3.02
CA ARG A 43 -24.22 24.05 -1.94
C ARG A 43 -24.02 22.56 -2.20
N ALA A 44 -23.86 22.14 -3.45
CA ALA A 44 -23.39 20.80 -3.76
C ALA A 44 -21.86 20.82 -3.66
N GLY A 45 -21.31 20.36 -2.53
CA GLY A 45 -19.86 20.19 -2.37
C GLY A 45 -19.27 19.37 -3.52
N SER A 46 -17.96 19.51 -3.78
CA SER A 46 -17.26 18.68 -4.78
C SER A 46 -17.50 17.19 -4.50
N LEU A 47 -17.30 16.34 -5.52
CA LEU A 47 -17.43 14.88 -5.34
C LEU A 47 -16.56 14.40 -4.18
N GLU A 48 -15.32 14.89 -4.12
CA GLU A 48 -14.36 14.61 -3.05
C GLU A 48 -14.89 15.09 -1.69
N SER A 49 -15.47 16.29 -1.61
CA SER A 49 -16.00 16.85 -0.36
C SER A 49 -17.16 16.02 0.20
N ARG A 50 -18.05 15.56 -0.68
CA ARG A 50 -19.18 14.68 -0.31
C ARG A 50 -18.69 13.31 0.16
N MET A 51 -17.70 12.74 -0.53
CA MET A 51 -17.09 11.47 -0.14
C MET A 51 -16.39 11.57 1.22
N VAL A 52 -15.64 12.65 1.49
CA VAL A 52 -14.99 12.86 2.79
C VAL A 52 -16.05 12.91 3.91
N ALA A 53 -17.16 13.63 3.70
CA ALA A 53 -18.24 13.69 4.68
C ALA A 53 -18.88 12.31 4.91
N ALA A 54 -19.11 11.54 3.86
CA ALA A 54 -19.67 10.20 3.95
C ALA A 54 -18.72 9.22 4.66
N TRP A 55 -17.42 9.26 4.37
CA TRP A 55 -16.41 8.50 5.12
C TRP A 55 -16.34 8.90 6.58
N GLN A 56 -16.43 10.19 6.90
CA GLN A 56 -16.42 10.65 8.28
C GLN A 56 -17.61 10.09 9.10
N ALA A 57 -18.75 9.89 8.45
CA ALA A 57 -19.91 9.24 9.08
C ALA A 57 -19.78 7.70 9.14
N ALA A 58 -19.15 7.07 8.15
CA ALA A 58 -19.06 5.62 8.04
C ALA A 58 -17.90 4.99 8.82
N ILE A 59 -16.79 5.72 9.01
CA ILE A 59 -15.59 5.20 9.68
C ILE A 59 -15.78 5.25 11.19
N VAL A 60 -16.16 4.12 11.76
CA VAL A 60 -16.31 3.89 13.19
C VAL A 60 -15.47 2.70 13.64
N ARG A 61 -14.98 2.71 14.88
CA ARG A 61 -14.23 1.60 15.46
C ARG A 61 -15.11 0.34 15.56
N PRO A 62 -14.53 -0.86 15.46
CA PRO A 62 -15.26 -2.11 15.67
C PRO A 62 -15.76 -2.21 17.12
N ALA A 63 -16.74 -3.08 17.37
CA ALA A 63 -17.24 -3.30 18.73
C ALA A 63 -16.19 -4.01 19.59
N ARG A 64 -15.39 -4.88 18.96
CA ARG A 64 -14.22 -5.53 19.56
C ARG A 64 -12.99 -5.18 18.73
N GLY A 65 -12.17 -4.28 19.26
CA GLY A 65 -10.88 -3.93 18.69
C GLY A 65 -9.74 -4.76 19.29
N TRP A 66 -8.57 -4.61 18.70
CA TRP A 66 -7.31 -5.19 19.18
C TRP A 66 -6.78 -4.39 20.38
N GLY A 67 -6.17 -5.06 21.35
CA GLY A 67 -5.42 -4.43 22.44
C GLY A 67 -3.90 -4.62 22.31
N ARG A 68 -3.46 -5.73 21.72
CA ARG A 68 -2.04 -6.07 21.48
C ARG A 68 -1.85 -6.60 20.06
N VAL A 69 -0.94 -6.00 19.29
CA VAL A 69 -0.61 -6.47 17.93
C VAL A 69 0.88 -6.73 17.84
N ALA A 70 1.26 -7.93 17.40
CA ALA A 70 2.64 -8.30 17.11
C ALA A 70 2.90 -8.19 15.61
N VAL A 71 3.98 -7.53 15.20
CA VAL A 71 4.31 -7.26 13.80
C VAL A 71 5.75 -7.70 13.50
N GLY A 72 5.96 -8.37 12.37
CA GLY A 72 7.29 -8.82 11.96
C GLY A 72 7.37 -9.25 10.47
N VAL A 73 8.53 -9.52 9.88
CA VAL A 73 9.85 -9.31 10.49
C VAL A 73 10.78 -8.40 9.71
N ASN A 74 10.37 -7.86 8.55
CA ASN A 74 11.25 -6.96 7.82
C ASN A 74 11.24 -5.53 8.35
N ALA A 75 12.42 -5.01 8.68
CA ALA A 75 12.61 -3.68 9.26
C ALA A 75 13.94 -3.09 8.79
N CYS A 76 13.97 -1.81 8.44
CA CYS A 76 15.19 -1.12 8.01
C CYS A 76 15.08 0.40 8.22
N VAL A 77 16.15 1.13 7.95
CA VAL A 77 16.15 2.60 7.87
C VAL A 77 16.31 3.02 6.42
N ASP A 78 15.28 3.66 5.87
CA ASP A 78 15.33 4.29 4.56
C ASP A 78 16.06 5.64 4.67
N VAL A 79 17.15 5.81 3.92
CA VAL A 79 17.92 7.06 3.85
C VAL A 79 17.70 7.68 2.48
N VAL A 80 16.87 8.73 2.44
CA VAL A 80 16.51 9.44 1.22
C VAL A 80 17.38 10.69 1.06
N LEU A 81 18.09 10.79 -0.05
CA LEU A 81 18.96 11.94 -0.37
C LEU A 81 19.20 12.07 -1.87
N SER A 82 19.69 13.25 -2.30
CA SER A 82 20.15 13.41 -3.70
C SER A 82 21.32 12.49 -3.99
N GLY A 83 21.18 11.66 -5.02
CA GLY A 83 22.22 10.74 -5.44
C GLY A 83 23.49 11.44 -5.90
N VAL A 84 23.35 12.55 -6.62
CA VAL A 84 24.49 13.39 -7.04
C VAL A 84 25.27 13.87 -5.81
N LYS A 85 24.58 14.44 -4.81
CA LYS A 85 25.23 14.95 -3.59
C LYS A 85 25.93 13.85 -2.79
N LEU A 86 25.36 12.65 -2.74
CA LEU A 86 26.03 11.52 -2.09
C LEU A 86 27.30 11.12 -2.83
N LEU A 87 27.26 11.00 -4.17
CA LEU A 87 28.45 10.66 -4.95
C LEU A 87 29.56 11.72 -4.79
N GLU A 88 29.20 13.00 -4.73
CA GLU A 88 30.12 14.10 -4.42
C GLU A 88 30.72 13.97 -3.02
N ALA A 89 29.90 13.69 -2.01
CA ALA A 89 30.33 13.50 -0.61
C ALA A 89 31.29 12.31 -0.47
N LEU A 90 31.11 11.27 -1.28
CA LEU A 90 32.02 10.12 -1.37
C LEU A 90 33.33 10.41 -2.15
N GLY A 91 33.48 11.63 -2.69
CA GLY A 91 34.64 12.04 -3.47
C GLY A 91 34.69 11.46 -4.88
N LEU A 92 33.55 11.00 -5.42
CA LEU A 92 33.48 10.39 -6.74
C LEU A 92 33.31 11.47 -7.81
N LYS A 93 34.05 11.34 -8.92
CA LYS A 93 33.95 12.26 -10.05
C LYS A 93 32.93 11.72 -11.07
N PRO A 94 32.24 12.60 -11.83
CA PRO A 94 31.40 12.15 -12.94
C PRO A 94 32.19 11.33 -13.96
N GLY A 95 31.53 10.38 -14.61
CA GLY A 95 32.11 9.51 -15.63
C GLY A 95 31.01 8.75 -16.37
N SER A 96 31.36 7.79 -17.22
CA SER A 96 30.37 7.01 -17.99
C SER A 96 29.47 6.16 -17.09
N GLY A 97 28.19 6.06 -17.46
CA GLY A 97 27.23 5.14 -16.85
C GLY A 97 27.35 3.72 -17.42
N LYS A 98 27.19 2.72 -16.55
CA LYS A 98 27.14 1.29 -16.89
C LYS A 98 26.26 0.56 -15.88
N ASN A 99 25.33 -0.27 -16.34
CA ASN A 99 24.55 -1.11 -15.44
C ASN A 99 25.43 -2.22 -14.85
N HIS A 100 25.19 -2.50 -13.57
CA HIS A 100 25.75 -3.62 -12.84
C HIS A 100 24.60 -4.32 -12.11
N ASP A 101 24.54 -5.65 -12.15
CA ASP A 101 23.48 -6.40 -11.47
C ASP A 101 23.74 -6.47 -9.95
N VAL A 102 25.02 -6.49 -9.56
CA VAL A 102 25.49 -6.39 -8.18
C VAL A 102 26.60 -5.33 -8.11
N LEU A 103 26.53 -4.45 -7.12
CA LEU A 103 27.53 -3.40 -6.90
C LEU A 103 28.65 -3.95 -6.01
N ASN A 104 29.87 -4.05 -6.51
CA ASN A 104 31.00 -4.56 -5.74
C ASN A 104 31.93 -3.45 -5.25
N SER A 105 31.69 -2.21 -5.68
CA SER A 105 32.57 -1.08 -5.36
C SER A 105 31.84 0.26 -5.48
N ARG A 106 32.47 1.32 -4.94
CA ARG A 106 32.03 2.71 -5.15
C ARG A 106 32.00 3.10 -6.63
N GLN A 107 32.86 2.49 -7.44
CA GLN A 107 32.90 2.71 -8.87
C GLN A 107 31.68 2.09 -9.56
N ASP A 108 31.30 0.87 -9.18
CA ASP A 108 30.09 0.22 -9.70
C ASP A 108 28.85 1.02 -9.32
N LEU A 109 28.78 1.52 -8.07
CA LEU A 109 27.71 2.41 -7.62
C LEU A 109 27.61 3.67 -8.49
N ARG A 110 28.72 4.38 -8.71
CA ARG A 110 28.77 5.56 -9.58
C ARG A 110 28.29 5.22 -11.00
N GLU A 111 28.77 4.12 -11.56
CA GLU A 111 28.43 3.68 -12.91
C GLU A 111 26.95 3.33 -13.05
N ALA A 112 26.42 2.55 -12.11
CA ALA A 112 25.03 2.12 -12.11
C ALA A 112 24.09 3.31 -11.88
N PHE A 113 24.37 4.17 -10.90
CA PHE A 113 23.61 5.38 -10.66
C PHE A 113 23.55 6.27 -11.91
N THR A 114 24.70 6.53 -12.53
CA THR A 114 24.78 7.36 -13.75
C THR A 114 23.94 6.74 -14.89
N HIS A 115 24.01 5.41 -15.07
CA HIS A 115 23.23 4.70 -16.08
C HIS A 115 21.71 4.87 -15.93
N PHE A 116 21.20 4.76 -14.69
CA PHE A 116 19.77 4.88 -14.42
C PHE A 116 19.30 6.33 -14.40
N MET A 117 20.14 7.25 -13.95
CA MET A 117 19.91 8.69 -14.02
C MET A 117 19.75 9.14 -15.48
N GLU A 118 20.66 8.77 -16.38
CA GLU A 118 20.58 9.09 -17.83
C GLU A 118 19.28 8.59 -18.48
N LYS A 119 18.74 7.47 -17.98
CA LYS A 119 17.50 6.87 -18.47
C LYS A 119 16.25 7.41 -17.77
N GLY A 120 16.39 8.11 -16.65
CA GLY A 120 15.27 8.47 -15.78
C GLY A 120 14.54 7.25 -15.22
N ALA A 121 15.21 6.12 -15.06
CA ALA A 121 14.57 4.84 -14.74
C ALA A 121 14.85 4.41 -13.30
N ALA A 122 13.84 3.82 -12.67
CA ALA A 122 13.95 3.18 -11.36
C ALA A 122 14.91 1.98 -11.41
N ALA A 123 15.70 1.80 -10.36
CA ALA A 123 16.43 0.55 -10.14
C ALA A 123 16.74 0.34 -8.66
N GLU A 124 16.94 -0.92 -8.29
CA GLU A 124 17.38 -1.35 -6.98
C GLU A 124 18.51 -2.38 -7.11
N ARG A 125 19.56 -2.28 -6.30
CA ARG A 125 20.73 -3.16 -6.39
C ARG A 125 21.23 -3.62 -5.04
N PHE A 126 21.74 -4.85 -4.99
CA PHE A 126 22.53 -5.32 -3.85
C PHE A 126 23.96 -4.79 -3.94
N PHE A 127 24.50 -4.33 -2.82
CA PHE A 127 25.90 -3.94 -2.68
C PHE A 127 26.65 -5.02 -1.91
N SER A 128 27.64 -5.68 -2.52
CA SER A 128 28.20 -6.93 -1.98
C SER A 128 29.24 -6.75 -0.88
N ASP A 129 30.02 -5.66 -0.90
CA ASP A 129 31.07 -5.42 0.09
C ASP A 129 30.51 -4.69 1.33
N ALA A 130 30.38 -5.44 2.44
CA ALA A 130 29.74 -4.98 3.67
C ALA A 130 30.42 -3.74 4.28
N GLU A 131 31.75 -3.72 4.35
CA GLU A 131 32.49 -2.61 4.97
C GLU A 131 32.45 -1.33 4.12
N SER A 132 32.57 -1.46 2.79
CA SER A 132 32.38 -0.32 1.89
C SER A 132 30.95 0.20 1.95
N PHE A 133 29.94 -0.69 1.98
CA PHE A 133 28.54 -0.29 2.12
C PHE A 133 28.32 0.45 3.44
N HIS A 134 28.85 -0.06 4.56
CA HIS A 134 28.73 0.57 5.86
C HIS A 134 29.26 2.00 5.86
N HIS A 135 30.44 2.23 5.27
CA HIS A 135 30.99 3.58 5.13
C HIS A 135 30.13 4.50 4.25
N ILE A 136 29.55 3.97 3.17
CA ILE A 136 28.65 4.72 2.29
C ILE A 136 27.35 5.09 3.03
N ALA A 137 26.75 4.14 3.76
CA ALA A 137 25.54 4.34 4.53
C ALA A 137 25.74 5.33 5.69
N GLN A 138 26.89 5.27 6.36
CA GLN A 138 27.27 6.29 7.35
C GLN A 138 27.37 7.67 6.70
N THR A 139 28.10 7.78 5.58
CA THR A 139 28.23 9.05 4.84
C THR A 139 26.87 9.60 4.40
N ALA A 140 25.96 8.73 3.96
CA ALA A 140 24.62 9.10 3.52
C ALA A 140 23.75 9.56 4.70
N SER A 141 23.71 8.80 5.80
CA SER A 141 22.89 9.09 6.98
C SER A 141 23.33 10.34 7.74
N GLU A 142 24.62 10.64 7.75
CA GLU A 142 25.19 11.86 8.37
C GLU A 142 25.12 13.09 7.44
N HIS A 143 24.73 12.92 6.18
CA HIS A 143 24.65 14.02 5.22
C HIS A 143 23.55 15.02 5.63
N PRO A 144 23.80 16.34 5.70
CA PRO A 144 22.83 17.33 6.20
C PRO A 144 21.50 17.41 5.43
N GLY A 145 21.51 16.96 4.18
CA GLY A 145 20.31 16.90 3.32
C GLY A 145 19.61 15.54 3.30
N ALA A 146 20.07 14.57 4.08
CA ALA A 146 19.44 13.25 4.15
C ALA A 146 18.21 13.27 5.05
N GLN A 147 17.20 12.50 4.64
CA GLN A 147 15.99 12.27 5.40
C GLN A 147 15.95 10.79 5.77
N LEU A 148 15.77 10.52 7.06
CA LEU A 148 15.75 9.16 7.57
C LEU A 148 14.33 8.78 7.95
N TYR A 149 13.91 7.61 7.50
CA TYR A 149 12.57 7.10 7.71
C TYR A 149 12.62 5.65 8.20
N VAL A 150 11.60 5.28 8.99
CA VAL A 150 11.27 3.87 9.21
C VAL A 150 10.97 3.23 7.86
N GLY A 151 11.66 2.14 7.55
CA GLY A 151 11.50 1.32 6.35
C GLY A 151 11.25 -0.15 6.70
N GLY A 152 10.85 -0.92 5.69
CA GLY A 152 10.40 -2.32 5.86
C GLY A 152 8.91 -2.42 6.19
N ASN A 153 8.20 -3.30 5.49
CA ASN A 153 6.75 -3.43 5.57
C ASN A 153 6.27 -3.66 7.00
N ALA A 154 6.90 -4.58 7.73
CA ALA A 154 6.52 -4.88 9.10
C ALA A 154 6.72 -3.66 10.03
N ALA A 155 7.87 -2.99 9.95
CA ALA A 155 8.11 -1.79 10.75
C ALA A 155 7.16 -0.64 10.40
N LEU A 156 6.83 -0.45 9.12
CA LEU A 156 5.87 0.56 8.66
C LEU A 156 4.44 0.27 9.16
N ILE A 157 4.00 -0.99 9.12
CA ILE A 157 2.71 -1.41 9.70
C ILE A 157 2.71 -1.15 11.22
N GLY A 158 3.77 -1.57 11.92
CA GLY A 158 3.93 -1.36 13.36
C GLY A 158 3.87 0.12 13.73
N GLN A 159 4.63 0.96 13.03
CA GLN A 159 4.65 2.41 13.20
C GLN A 159 3.26 3.03 12.97
N LYS A 160 2.53 2.57 11.95
CA LYS A 160 1.20 3.09 11.65
C LYS A 160 0.18 2.72 12.73
N LEU A 161 0.25 1.50 13.25
CA LEU A 161 -0.62 1.03 14.33
C LEU A 161 -0.29 1.73 15.65
N ALA A 162 0.99 2.02 15.92
CA ALA A 162 1.47 2.69 17.13
C ALA A 162 0.96 4.13 17.29
N ALA A 163 0.48 4.76 16.22
CA ALA A 163 -0.23 6.05 16.29
C ALA A 163 -1.54 6.00 17.10
N ASN A 164 -1.96 4.81 17.55
CA ASN A 164 -3.13 4.58 18.38
C ASN A 164 -2.69 4.27 19.82
N PRO A 165 -2.88 5.19 20.79
CA PRO A 165 -2.31 5.06 22.13
C PRO A 165 -2.89 3.90 22.96
N ASP A 166 -4.10 3.43 22.62
CA ASP A 166 -4.74 2.31 23.30
C ASP A 166 -4.23 0.94 22.81
N LEU A 167 -3.39 0.92 21.76
CA LEU A 167 -2.89 -0.28 21.12
C LEU A 167 -1.42 -0.50 21.48
N LYS A 168 -1.12 -1.65 22.09
CA LYS A 168 0.27 -2.04 22.34
C LYS A 168 0.84 -2.75 21.13
N ILE A 169 2.00 -2.31 20.66
CA ILE A 169 2.67 -2.89 19.49
C ILE A 169 3.95 -3.58 19.93
N LEU A 170 4.11 -4.83 19.50
CA LEU A 170 5.40 -5.51 19.50
C LEU A 170 5.92 -5.56 18.07
N LEU A 171 7.17 -5.14 17.86
CA LEU A 171 7.86 -5.23 16.57
C LEU A 171 9.12 -6.08 16.73
N CYS A 172 9.23 -7.13 15.93
CA CYS A 172 10.51 -7.82 15.73
C CYS A 172 11.00 -7.64 14.29
N GLY A 173 12.31 -7.52 14.15
CA GLY A 173 13.02 -7.27 12.91
C GLY A 173 14.46 -6.86 13.21
N PRO A 174 15.31 -6.64 12.20
CA PRO A 174 16.69 -6.22 12.45
C PRO A 174 16.74 -4.74 12.88
N VAL A 175 16.46 -4.50 14.16
CA VAL A 175 16.35 -3.15 14.73
C VAL A 175 17.67 -2.70 15.33
N GLY A 176 18.35 -1.79 14.64
CA GLY A 176 19.52 -1.12 15.17
C GLY A 176 19.19 0.16 15.97
N PRO A 177 20.21 0.86 16.47
CA PRO A 177 20.02 2.05 17.29
C PRO A 177 19.27 3.17 16.56
N LYS A 178 19.50 3.37 15.26
CA LYS A 178 18.86 4.46 14.51
C LYS A 178 17.41 4.15 14.20
N LEU A 179 17.08 2.91 13.84
CA LEU A 179 15.70 2.50 13.64
C LEU A 179 14.92 2.62 14.94
N HIS A 180 15.50 2.15 16.06
CA HIS A 180 14.87 2.28 17.37
C HIS A 180 14.59 3.73 17.76
N GLU A 181 15.48 4.68 17.42
CA GLU A 181 15.25 6.12 17.61
C GLU A 181 14.11 6.68 16.74
N LEU A 182 13.90 6.11 15.55
CA LEU A 182 12.87 6.56 14.59
C LEU A 182 11.49 5.96 14.86
N LEU A 183 11.42 4.83 15.57
CA LEU A 183 10.17 4.18 15.93
C LEU A 183 9.40 5.01 16.97
N ASP A 184 8.08 4.87 16.96
CA ASP A 184 7.22 5.47 17.98
C ASP A 184 7.49 4.84 19.37
N ASP A 185 7.45 5.64 20.43
CA ASP A 185 7.69 5.19 21.81
C ASP A 185 6.71 4.08 22.26
N ASN A 186 5.54 3.96 21.60
CA ASN A 186 4.56 2.91 21.87
C ASN A 186 4.92 1.55 21.22
N VAL A 187 5.96 1.50 20.39
CA VAL A 187 6.48 0.26 19.79
C VAL A 187 7.48 -0.39 20.74
N VAL A 188 7.15 -1.59 21.20
CA VAL A 188 8.05 -2.41 22.01
C VAL A 188 8.86 -3.31 21.09
N VAL A 189 10.18 -3.16 21.14
CA VAL A 189 11.13 -4.06 20.46
C VAL A 189 11.77 -4.97 21.51
N PRO A 190 11.64 -6.31 21.40
CA PRO A 190 12.30 -7.23 22.32
C PRO A 190 13.83 -7.04 22.30
N PRO A 191 14.53 -7.14 23.45
CA PRO A 191 15.99 -7.07 23.50
C PRO A 191 16.69 -8.05 22.55
N GLU A 192 16.12 -9.24 22.37
CA GLU A 192 16.59 -10.27 21.44
C GLU A 192 16.45 -9.86 19.97
N SER A 193 15.58 -8.89 19.70
CA SER A 193 15.40 -8.31 18.36
C SER A 193 16.29 -7.09 18.08
N MET A 194 17.01 -6.59 19.09
CA MET A 194 17.91 -5.45 18.96
C MET A 194 19.28 -5.90 18.45
N GLN A 195 19.88 -5.12 17.56
CA GLN A 195 21.21 -5.37 17.00
C GLN A 195 22.10 -4.12 17.06
N GLU A 196 23.41 -4.31 16.91
CA GLU A 196 24.39 -3.20 17.02
C GLU A 196 24.35 -2.23 15.84
N ARG A 197 23.90 -2.68 14.67
CA ARG A 197 23.90 -1.92 13.42
C ARG A 197 22.53 -1.96 12.77
N ASP A 198 22.08 -0.85 12.19
CA ASP A 198 20.87 -0.81 11.39
C ASP A 198 21.08 -1.41 10.00
N GLU A 199 20.02 -2.00 9.44
CA GLU A 199 19.93 -2.28 8.01
C GLU A 199 19.53 -0.98 7.30
N PHE A 200 20.46 -0.37 6.55
CA PHE A 200 20.20 0.86 5.80
C PHE A 200 19.81 0.56 4.36
N HIS A 201 18.78 1.23 3.87
CA HIS A 201 18.37 1.22 2.47
C HIS A 201 18.59 2.63 1.90
N LEU A 202 19.53 2.76 0.97
CA LEU A 202 19.94 4.07 0.47
C LEU A 202 19.14 4.40 -0.79
N ILE A 203 18.28 5.42 -0.69
CA ILE A 203 17.38 5.87 -1.75
C ILE A 203 17.93 7.16 -2.33
N LEU A 204 18.61 7.03 -3.48
CA LEU A 204 19.28 8.13 -4.18
C LEU A 204 18.33 8.73 -5.20
N GLU A 205 17.71 9.85 -4.84
CA GLU A 205 16.82 10.59 -5.71
C GLU A 205 17.58 11.47 -6.70
N TYR A 206 16.98 11.68 -7.86
CA TYR A 206 17.36 12.71 -8.83
C TYR A 206 16.13 13.35 -9.44
N GLN A 207 16.22 14.66 -9.69
CA GLN A 207 15.14 15.47 -10.24
C GLN A 207 15.20 15.53 -11.76
N ALA A 208 14.06 15.81 -12.40
CA ALA A 208 14.04 16.06 -13.84
C ALA A 208 14.96 17.23 -14.20
N GLY A 209 15.89 16.99 -15.13
CA GLY A 209 16.87 17.96 -15.57
C GLY A 209 18.11 18.10 -14.68
N GLU A 210 18.22 17.35 -13.58
CA GLU A 210 19.44 17.30 -12.75
C GLU A 210 20.63 16.77 -13.57
N GLU A 211 21.82 17.32 -13.32
CA GLU A 211 23.03 17.06 -14.11
C GLU A 211 24.14 16.46 -13.24
N TRP A 212 24.82 15.44 -13.77
CA TRP A 212 26.02 14.83 -13.18
C TRP A 212 27.09 14.65 -14.27
N GLY A 213 27.93 15.68 -14.45
CA GLY A 213 28.85 15.74 -15.58
C GLY A 213 28.10 15.87 -16.90
N GLN A 214 28.17 14.84 -17.76
CA GLN A 214 27.41 14.79 -19.03
C GLN A 214 26.06 14.09 -18.90
N ALA A 215 25.81 13.39 -17.79
CA ALA A 215 24.54 12.73 -17.54
C ALA A 215 23.49 13.77 -17.15
N LYS A 216 22.30 13.67 -17.73
CA LYS A 216 21.17 14.52 -17.43
C LYS A 216 19.91 13.68 -17.28
N ALA A 217 19.20 13.85 -16.18
CA ALA A 217 17.99 13.08 -15.91
C ALA A 217 16.82 13.59 -16.78
N PRO A 218 16.19 12.73 -17.62
CA PRO A 218 15.03 13.15 -18.41
C PRO A 218 13.76 13.35 -17.55
N ASN A 219 13.67 12.66 -16.41
CA ASN A 219 12.58 12.75 -15.45
C ASN A 219 13.09 12.46 -14.04
N ALA A 220 12.32 12.86 -13.03
CA ALA A 220 12.62 12.54 -11.65
C ALA A 220 12.44 11.03 -11.40
N ASN A 221 13.35 10.42 -10.65
CA ASN A 221 13.27 9.03 -10.20
C ASN A 221 14.24 8.78 -9.03
N ARG A 222 14.35 7.51 -8.62
CA ARG A 222 15.28 7.07 -7.58
C ARG A 222 16.04 5.80 -7.96
N PHE A 223 17.27 5.70 -7.46
CA PHE A 223 18.11 4.50 -7.47
C PHE A 223 18.29 4.02 -6.03
N ILE A 224 17.98 2.75 -5.75
CA ILE A 224 18.03 2.18 -4.40
C ILE A 224 19.16 1.16 -4.32
N PHE A 225 19.88 1.11 -3.20
CA PHE A 225 20.76 -0.03 -2.90
C PHE A 225 20.93 -0.27 -1.41
N SER A 226 21.18 -1.53 -1.06
CA SER A 226 21.38 -1.99 0.32
C SER A 226 22.38 -3.15 0.39
N HIS A 227 22.91 -3.41 1.58
CA HIS A 227 23.59 -4.66 1.95
C HIS A 227 22.74 -5.39 3.01
N ASP A 228 21.50 -5.70 2.66
CA ASP A 228 20.54 -6.23 3.63
C ASP A 228 20.49 -7.76 3.60
N LEU A 229 21.32 -8.37 4.44
CA LEU A 229 21.35 -9.82 4.61
C LEU A 229 20.32 -10.30 5.63
N SER A 230 19.99 -9.47 6.62
CA SER A 230 19.12 -9.84 7.74
C SER A 230 17.67 -10.01 7.30
N ASN A 231 17.13 -9.04 6.56
CA ASN A 231 15.77 -9.16 6.01
C ASN A 231 15.73 -10.18 4.88
N GLY A 232 16.78 -10.25 4.05
CA GLY A 232 16.88 -11.22 2.95
C GLY A 232 16.89 -12.68 3.40
N ALA A 233 17.27 -12.96 4.65
CA ALA A 233 17.22 -14.29 5.25
C ALA A 233 16.10 -14.45 6.29
N LEU A 234 15.27 -13.42 6.52
CA LEU A 234 14.25 -13.41 7.58
C LEU A 234 14.80 -13.82 8.96
N ASN A 235 16.02 -13.42 9.31
CA ASN A 235 16.75 -13.95 10.47
C ASN A 235 16.03 -13.75 11.81
N MET A 236 15.06 -12.83 11.87
CA MET A 236 14.34 -12.46 13.09
C MET A 236 13.00 -13.19 13.25
N LEU A 237 12.66 -14.12 12.34
CA LEU A 237 11.40 -14.85 12.39
C LEU A 237 11.26 -15.73 13.64
N GLU A 238 12.30 -16.46 14.00
CA GLU A 238 12.28 -17.33 15.19
C GLU A 238 12.18 -16.50 16.48
N VAL A 239 12.88 -15.36 16.54
CA VAL A 239 12.80 -14.41 17.66
C VAL A 239 11.41 -13.80 17.75
N PHE A 240 10.80 -13.47 16.61
CA PHE A 240 9.43 -12.98 16.56
C PHE A 240 8.46 -14.01 17.13
N VAL A 241 8.49 -15.25 16.63
CA VAL A 241 7.57 -16.31 17.08
C VAL A 241 7.77 -16.64 18.56
N SER A 242 9.01 -16.70 19.06
CA SER A 242 9.26 -16.95 20.48
C SER A 242 8.74 -15.84 21.40
N SER A 243 8.76 -14.58 20.94
CA SER A 243 8.24 -13.44 21.72
C SER A 243 6.72 -13.42 21.86
N LEU A 244 5.98 -14.17 21.03
CA LEU A 244 4.51 -14.16 21.05
C LEU A 244 3.93 -14.79 22.31
N GLU A 245 4.61 -15.77 22.91
CA GLU A 245 4.16 -16.45 24.12
C GLU A 245 4.04 -15.47 25.31
N GLU A 246 5.04 -14.60 25.49
CA GLU A 246 5.04 -13.59 26.53
C GLU A 246 4.11 -12.42 26.18
N PHE A 247 4.10 -11.97 24.92
CA PHE A 247 3.34 -10.80 24.50
C PHE A 247 1.82 -11.06 24.40
N GLN A 248 1.42 -12.30 24.12
CA GLN A 248 0.02 -12.72 23.98
C GLN A 248 -0.79 -11.80 23.04
N PRO A 249 -0.41 -11.65 21.75
CA PRO A 249 -1.08 -10.74 20.84
C PRO A 249 -2.52 -11.16 20.53
N ASP A 250 -3.38 -10.17 20.25
CA ASP A 250 -4.72 -10.40 19.72
C ASP A 250 -4.72 -10.50 18.18
N LEU A 251 -3.62 -10.07 17.54
CA LEU A 251 -3.39 -10.12 16.09
C LEU A 251 -1.88 -10.21 15.82
N VAL A 252 -1.51 -11.07 14.88
CA VAL A 252 -0.16 -11.15 14.32
C VAL A 252 -0.17 -10.59 12.90
N VAL A 253 0.82 -9.76 12.57
CA VAL A 253 1.03 -9.25 11.22
C VAL A 253 2.43 -9.64 10.74
N LEU A 254 2.48 -10.36 9.62
CA LEU A 254 3.69 -10.85 8.99
C LEU A 254 3.94 -10.15 7.66
N SER A 255 5.18 -9.82 7.38
CA SER A 255 5.68 -9.42 6.07
C SER A 255 7.19 -9.73 5.95
N GLY A 256 7.73 -9.47 4.76
CA GLY A 256 9.14 -9.66 4.44
C GLY A 256 9.46 -10.89 3.60
N LEU A 257 8.52 -11.81 3.35
CA LEU A 257 8.79 -13.03 2.57
C LEU A 257 9.42 -12.74 1.19
N HIS A 258 8.99 -11.66 0.54
CA HIS A 258 9.51 -11.19 -0.75
C HIS A 258 11.01 -10.84 -0.70
N MET A 259 11.55 -10.45 0.45
CA MET A 259 12.98 -10.13 0.62
C MET A 259 13.89 -11.35 0.38
N MET A 260 13.34 -12.57 0.48
CA MET A 260 14.09 -13.80 0.20
C MET A 260 14.38 -14.02 -1.30
N GLU A 261 13.83 -13.21 -2.21
CA GLU A 261 14.12 -13.32 -3.64
C GLU A 261 15.59 -13.07 -3.99
N GLY A 262 16.31 -12.29 -3.16
CA GLY A 262 17.75 -12.08 -3.32
C GLY A 262 18.59 -13.33 -3.03
N GLN A 263 18.02 -14.35 -2.39
CA GLN A 263 18.71 -15.61 -2.05
C GLN A 263 18.69 -16.61 -3.21
N SER A 264 19.62 -17.57 -3.18
CA SER A 264 19.57 -18.71 -4.12
C SER A 264 18.27 -19.49 -3.96
N LYS A 265 17.82 -20.15 -5.03
CA LYS A 265 16.56 -20.92 -5.02
C LYS A 265 16.54 -21.98 -3.90
N GLU A 266 17.67 -22.63 -3.64
CA GLU A 266 17.80 -23.66 -2.60
C GLU A 266 17.73 -23.09 -1.19
N MET A 267 18.37 -21.94 -0.95
CA MET A 267 18.29 -21.25 0.34
C MET A 267 16.89 -20.72 0.58
N ARG A 268 16.27 -20.12 -0.43
CA ARG A 268 14.90 -19.60 -0.37
C ARG A 268 13.89 -20.70 -0.09
N HIS A 269 13.97 -21.85 -0.77
CA HIS A 269 13.08 -22.98 -0.53
C HIS A 269 13.23 -23.54 0.89
N ARG A 270 14.48 -23.73 1.35
CA ARG A 270 14.74 -24.19 2.72
C ARG A 270 14.20 -23.20 3.76
N ARG A 271 14.49 -21.91 3.57
CA ARG A 271 14.07 -20.86 4.50
C ARG A 271 12.56 -20.70 4.54
N LEU A 272 11.87 -20.86 3.40
CA LEU A 272 10.42 -20.88 3.36
C LEU A 272 9.84 -22.06 4.17
N MET A 273 10.43 -23.25 4.12
CA MET A 273 9.96 -24.38 4.94
C MET A 273 10.14 -24.11 6.44
N GLU A 274 11.26 -23.51 6.85
CA GLU A 274 11.51 -23.09 8.23
C GLU A 274 10.50 -22.01 8.66
N ALA A 275 10.19 -21.07 7.77
CA ALA A 275 9.19 -20.04 8.03
C ALA A 275 7.78 -20.62 8.17
N VAL A 276 7.39 -21.54 7.31
CA VAL A 276 6.11 -22.27 7.38
C VAL A 276 5.98 -23.02 8.70
N ALA A 277 7.05 -23.70 9.14
CA ALA A 277 7.07 -24.37 10.45
C ALA A 277 6.88 -23.36 11.59
N SER A 278 7.63 -22.26 11.58
CA SER A 278 7.56 -21.22 12.61
C SER A 278 6.19 -20.54 12.67
N ILE A 279 5.57 -20.27 11.51
CA ILE A 279 4.20 -19.71 11.43
C ILE A 279 3.17 -20.71 11.96
N SER A 280 3.37 -22.00 11.70
CA SER A 280 2.46 -23.06 12.19
C SER A 280 2.52 -23.26 13.71
N ASP A 281 3.61 -22.82 14.36
CA ASP A 281 3.75 -22.87 15.82
C ASP A 281 2.97 -21.73 16.53
N ILE A 282 2.47 -20.75 15.78
CA ILE A 282 1.62 -19.68 16.32
C ILE A 282 0.26 -20.28 16.74
N PRO A 283 -0.25 -19.98 17.95
CA PRO A 283 -1.55 -20.46 18.40
C PRO A 283 -2.68 -20.15 17.41
N THR A 284 -3.51 -21.15 17.12
CA THR A 284 -4.54 -21.08 16.06
C THR A 284 -5.71 -20.14 16.40
N ASP A 285 -5.82 -19.70 17.65
CA ASP A 285 -6.79 -18.68 18.10
C ASP A 285 -6.32 -17.25 17.82
N ILE A 286 -5.05 -17.05 17.42
CA ILE A 286 -4.50 -15.74 17.08
C ILE A 286 -4.56 -15.54 15.57
N PRO A 287 -5.32 -14.55 15.06
CA PRO A 287 -5.37 -14.31 13.64
C PRO A 287 -4.04 -13.77 13.10
N ILE A 288 -3.68 -14.23 11.90
CA ILE A 288 -2.46 -13.84 11.20
C ILE A 288 -2.82 -13.09 9.92
N HIS A 289 -2.27 -11.90 9.74
CA HIS A 289 -2.29 -11.16 8.49
C HIS A 289 -0.94 -11.25 7.79
N LEU A 290 -0.91 -11.57 6.50
CA LEU A 290 0.27 -11.52 5.65
C LEU A 290 0.20 -10.33 4.69
N GLU A 291 1.07 -9.34 4.84
CA GLU A 291 1.24 -8.29 3.83
C GLU A 291 2.24 -8.79 2.78
N LEU A 292 1.76 -9.03 1.57
CA LEU A 292 2.59 -9.32 0.41
C LEU A 292 3.11 -8.02 -0.18
N ALA A 293 4.32 -8.08 -0.71
CA ALA A 293 4.91 -6.99 -1.47
C ALA A 293 5.63 -7.55 -2.70
N SER A 294 6.35 -6.68 -3.39
CA SER A 294 6.84 -6.90 -4.74
C SER A 294 7.66 -8.19 -4.88
N MET A 295 7.15 -9.10 -5.70
CA MET A 295 7.76 -10.38 -6.05
C MET A 295 7.90 -10.50 -7.56
N THR A 296 8.93 -11.20 -8.01
CA THR A 296 9.25 -11.42 -9.42
C THR A 296 9.51 -12.89 -9.77
N ASP A 297 9.62 -13.77 -8.77
CA ASP A 297 9.81 -15.21 -8.97
C ASP A 297 8.50 -16.00 -8.85
N GLN A 298 8.05 -16.57 -9.96
CA GLN A 298 6.76 -17.28 -10.05
C GLN A 298 6.75 -18.59 -9.25
N ASP A 299 7.88 -19.31 -9.24
CA ASP A 299 8.01 -20.55 -8.45
C ASP A 299 7.87 -20.22 -6.97
N PHE A 300 8.49 -19.11 -6.54
CA PHE A 300 8.45 -18.68 -5.16
C PHE A 300 7.06 -18.17 -4.74
N MET A 301 6.41 -17.35 -5.55
CA MET A 301 5.01 -16.93 -5.32
C MET A 301 4.09 -18.15 -5.21
N SER A 302 4.23 -19.12 -6.13
CA SER A 302 3.47 -20.37 -6.07
C SER A 302 3.70 -21.12 -4.76
N ASN A 303 4.95 -21.22 -4.28
CA ASN A 303 5.24 -21.86 -3.00
C ASN A 303 4.60 -21.13 -1.80
N ILE A 304 4.58 -19.78 -1.80
CA ILE A 304 3.89 -18.99 -0.76
C ILE A 304 2.38 -19.26 -0.78
N VAL A 305 1.75 -19.26 -1.96
CA VAL A 305 0.33 -19.55 -2.11
C VAL A 305 -0.03 -20.94 -1.57
N HIS A 306 0.80 -21.96 -1.85
CA HIS A 306 0.50 -23.33 -1.43
C HIS A 306 0.82 -23.62 0.05
N GLN A 307 1.87 -23.00 0.60
CA GLN A 307 2.39 -23.36 1.93
C GLN A 307 2.04 -22.34 3.03
N VAL A 308 1.88 -21.05 2.69
CA VAL A 308 1.67 -19.99 3.67
C VAL A 308 0.21 -19.54 3.72
N PHE A 309 -0.48 -19.42 2.59
CA PHE A 309 -1.89 -18.97 2.59
C PHE A 309 -2.81 -19.81 3.47
N PRO A 310 -2.66 -21.15 3.54
CA PRO A 310 -3.48 -21.96 4.44
C PRO A 310 -3.32 -21.61 5.92
N LEU A 311 -2.19 -21.02 6.31
CA LEU A 311 -1.83 -20.72 7.71
C LEU A 311 -2.22 -19.31 8.16
N VAL A 312 -2.71 -18.46 7.25
CA VAL A 312 -3.00 -17.05 7.56
C VAL A 312 -4.47 -16.74 7.36
N ASN A 313 -5.02 -15.86 8.19
CA ASN A 313 -6.44 -15.50 8.14
C ASN A 313 -6.71 -14.36 7.16
N SER A 314 -5.71 -13.52 6.92
CA SER A 314 -5.83 -12.36 6.05
C SER A 314 -4.59 -12.15 5.19
N ILE A 315 -4.80 -11.61 3.99
CA ILE A 315 -3.71 -11.14 3.11
C ILE A 315 -3.94 -9.67 2.76
N GLY A 316 -2.86 -8.90 2.59
CA GLY A 316 -2.86 -7.58 1.95
C GLY A 316 -1.91 -7.56 0.75
N LEU A 317 -2.30 -6.91 -0.34
CA LEU A 317 -1.54 -6.87 -1.59
C LEU A 317 -2.05 -5.76 -2.54
N ASN A 318 -1.22 -5.34 -3.50
CA ASN A 318 -1.60 -4.38 -4.55
C ASN A 318 -1.87 -5.05 -5.92
N GLU A 319 -2.12 -4.24 -6.95
CA GLU A 319 -2.42 -4.74 -8.29
C GLU A 319 -1.29 -5.53 -8.96
N GLN A 320 -0.03 -5.19 -8.69
CA GLN A 320 1.14 -5.89 -9.22
C GLN A 320 1.23 -7.28 -8.61
N GLU A 321 1.16 -7.41 -7.29
CA GLU A 321 1.18 -8.72 -6.64
C GLU A 321 -0.07 -9.54 -6.99
N LEU A 322 -1.26 -8.93 -7.10
CA LEU A 322 -2.48 -9.65 -7.51
C LEU A 322 -2.36 -10.26 -8.90
N LEU A 323 -1.86 -9.46 -9.86
CA LEU A 323 -1.66 -9.92 -11.24
C LEU A 323 -0.58 -10.99 -11.31
N PHE A 324 0.52 -10.79 -10.59
CA PHE A 324 1.61 -11.74 -10.56
C PHE A 324 1.20 -13.08 -9.92
N LEU A 325 0.36 -13.04 -8.90
CA LEU A 325 -0.21 -14.23 -8.26
C LEU A 325 -1.06 -15.03 -9.25
N THR A 326 -2.00 -14.39 -9.95
CA THR A 326 -2.82 -15.10 -10.94
C THR A 326 -1.99 -15.65 -12.10
N GLN A 327 -0.97 -14.93 -12.56
CA GLN A 327 -0.02 -15.42 -13.57
C GLN A 327 0.75 -16.65 -13.08
N SER A 328 1.20 -16.65 -11.81
CA SER A 328 2.01 -17.73 -11.23
C SER A 328 1.19 -19.00 -10.96
N ALA A 329 -0.07 -18.86 -10.58
CA ALA A 329 -0.95 -19.97 -10.21
C ALA A 329 -2.03 -20.28 -11.27
N SER A 330 -1.91 -19.72 -12.49
CA SER A 330 -2.85 -19.95 -13.60
C SER A 330 -4.31 -19.61 -13.28
N GLY A 331 -4.53 -18.53 -12.54
CA GLY A 331 -5.86 -18.05 -12.16
C GLY A 331 -6.58 -17.24 -13.25
N PRO A 332 -7.71 -16.60 -12.91
CA PRO A 332 -8.43 -15.70 -13.81
C PRO A 332 -7.54 -14.57 -14.35
N HIS A 333 -7.68 -14.24 -15.62
CA HIS A 333 -6.93 -13.16 -16.28
C HIS A 333 -5.39 -13.34 -16.29
N ALA A 334 -4.88 -14.56 -16.06
CA ALA A 334 -3.43 -14.86 -16.08
C ALA A 334 -2.71 -14.56 -17.41
N SER A 335 -3.45 -14.44 -18.52
CA SER A 335 -2.89 -14.07 -19.82
C SER A 335 -2.61 -12.56 -19.97
N LEU A 336 -3.10 -11.73 -19.03
CA LEU A 336 -2.86 -10.30 -19.03
C LEU A 336 -1.40 -10.03 -18.67
N ALA A 337 -0.63 -9.41 -19.57
CA ALA A 337 0.79 -9.13 -19.34
C ALA A 337 1.03 -8.04 -18.29
N SER A 338 0.19 -7.00 -18.27
CA SER A 338 0.23 -5.90 -17.32
C SER A 338 -1.11 -5.17 -17.28
N TRP A 339 -1.42 -4.46 -16.21
CA TRP A 339 -2.57 -3.56 -16.16
C TRP A 339 -2.36 -2.36 -17.09
N ASN A 340 -3.38 -2.04 -17.88
CA ASN A 340 -3.37 -0.84 -18.74
C ASN A 340 -4.13 0.30 -18.06
N GLY A 341 -3.44 1.06 -17.21
CA GLY A 341 -4.03 2.13 -16.42
C GLY A 341 -4.62 1.61 -15.10
N VAL A 342 -5.82 2.08 -14.74
CA VAL A 342 -6.50 1.64 -13.51
C VAL A 342 -6.95 0.18 -13.68
N PRO A 343 -6.59 -0.75 -12.77
CA PRO A 343 -7.04 -2.13 -12.83
C PRO A 343 -8.57 -2.22 -12.90
N ASP A 344 -9.09 -3.02 -13.84
CA ASP A 344 -10.53 -3.22 -13.98
C ASP A 344 -11.09 -3.88 -12.71
N VAL A 345 -12.13 -3.26 -12.12
CA VAL A 345 -12.73 -3.70 -10.85
C VAL A 345 -13.28 -5.13 -10.96
N GLY A 346 -13.90 -5.49 -12.08
CA GLY A 346 -14.44 -6.83 -12.29
C GLY A 346 -13.34 -7.87 -12.39
N ALA A 347 -12.27 -7.59 -13.15
CA ALA A 347 -11.13 -8.49 -13.28
C ALA A 347 -10.40 -8.70 -11.94
N VAL A 348 -10.17 -7.62 -11.17
CA VAL A 348 -9.62 -7.71 -9.81
C VAL A 348 -10.53 -8.57 -8.93
N SER A 349 -11.84 -8.32 -8.95
CA SER A 349 -12.81 -9.07 -8.15
C SER A 349 -12.86 -10.56 -8.50
N ASP A 350 -12.69 -10.90 -9.78
CA ASP A 350 -12.61 -12.30 -10.22
C ASP A 350 -11.39 -13.01 -9.64
N ILE A 351 -10.23 -12.36 -9.60
CA ILE A 351 -9.00 -12.94 -9.03
C ILE A 351 -9.17 -13.08 -7.52
N LEU A 352 -9.65 -12.05 -6.82
CA LEU A 352 -9.88 -12.10 -5.36
C LEU A 352 -10.88 -13.20 -4.98
N PHE A 353 -11.96 -13.34 -5.75
CA PHE A 353 -12.92 -14.42 -5.59
C PHE A 353 -12.26 -15.79 -5.76
N TRP A 354 -11.50 -15.97 -6.84
CA TRP A 354 -10.80 -17.22 -7.12
C TRP A 354 -9.79 -17.57 -6.02
N ILE A 355 -9.02 -16.61 -5.49
CA ILE A 355 -8.09 -16.87 -4.36
C ILE A 355 -8.86 -17.40 -3.15
N LEU A 356 -9.94 -16.75 -2.74
CA LEU A 356 -10.73 -17.20 -1.59
C LEU A 356 -11.45 -18.54 -1.84
N LYS A 357 -11.84 -18.84 -3.08
CA LYS A 357 -12.44 -20.13 -3.44
C LYS A 357 -11.43 -21.27 -3.50
N GLU A 358 -10.26 -21.06 -4.09
CA GLU A 358 -9.24 -22.11 -4.31
C GLU A 358 -8.26 -22.27 -3.15
N HIS A 359 -8.01 -21.20 -2.39
CA HIS A 359 -7.03 -21.18 -1.31
C HIS A 359 -7.61 -20.73 0.04
N GLY A 360 -8.81 -20.15 0.07
CA GLY A 360 -9.47 -19.73 1.30
C GLY A 360 -10.15 -20.84 2.08
N LYS A 361 -10.69 -20.50 3.25
CA LYS A 361 -11.42 -21.39 4.15
C LYS A 361 -12.74 -21.83 3.51
N ILE A 362 -12.89 -23.15 3.36
CA ILE A 362 -14.14 -23.84 2.98
C ILE A 362 -14.25 -25.10 3.84
N ALA A 363 -15.45 -25.69 3.96
CA ALA A 363 -15.71 -26.80 4.89
C ALA A 363 -14.72 -27.98 4.82
N ASP A 364 -14.22 -28.30 3.62
CA ASP A 364 -13.35 -29.47 3.38
C ASP A 364 -11.86 -29.11 3.19
N ARG A 365 -11.47 -27.83 3.34
CA ARG A 365 -10.07 -27.39 3.18
C ARG A 365 -9.48 -26.92 4.51
N ALA A 366 -8.32 -27.46 4.85
CA ALA A 366 -7.50 -26.95 5.95
C ALA A 366 -6.81 -25.65 5.52
N SER A 367 -7.56 -24.55 5.50
CA SER A 367 -7.08 -23.19 5.26
C SER A 367 -7.82 -22.22 6.18
N ASP A 368 -7.11 -21.27 6.75
CA ASP A 368 -7.70 -20.23 7.60
C ASP A 368 -7.94 -18.89 6.86
N LEU A 369 -7.54 -18.80 5.60
CA LEU A 369 -7.65 -17.58 4.80
C LEU A 369 -9.10 -17.20 4.54
N THR A 370 -9.52 -16.07 5.09
CA THR A 370 -10.90 -15.58 5.02
C THR A 370 -11.01 -14.11 4.65
N ARG A 371 -9.89 -13.39 4.48
CA ARG A 371 -9.85 -11.95 4.17
C ARG A 371 -8.73 -11.60 3.19
N ILE A 372 -9.03 -10.77 2.20
CA ILE A 372 -8.03 -10.14 1.34
C ILE A 372 -8.32 -8.64 1.30
N HIS A 373 -7.34 -7.83 1.68
CA HIS A 373 -7.36 -6.38 1.53
C HIS A 373 -6.55 -5.98 0.31
N PHE A 374 -7.25 -5.80 -0.81
CA PHE A 374 -6.68 -5.31 -2.04
C PHE A 374 -6.63 -3.78 -2.03
N HIS A 375 -5.46 -3.22 -2.33
CA HIS A 375 -5.28 -1.77 -2.42
C HIS A 375 -4.57 -1.39 -3.72
N THR A 376 -5.16 -0.50 -4.50
CA THR A 376 -4.51 0.13 -5.65
C THR A 376 -4.66 1.64 -5.58
N LEU A 377 -3.92 2.37 -6.40
CA LEU A 377 -3.91 3.83 -6.41
C LEU A 377 -5.32 4.45 -6.48
N ALA A 378 -6.23 3.85 -7.25
CA ALA A 378 -7.53 4.46 -7.54
C ALA A 378 -8.66 4.02 -6.60
N TYR A 379 -8.58 2.82 -6.02
CA TYR A 379 -9.64 2.22 -5.20
C TYR A 379 -9.09 1.06 -4.36
N HIS A 380 -9.79 0.72 -3.29
CA HIS A 380 -9.50 -0.47 -2.50
C HIS A 380 -10.70 -1.43 -2.51
N ILE A 381 -10.43 -2.73 -2.32
CA ILE A 381 -11.44 -3.77 -2.15
C ILE A 381 -11.07 -4.60 -0.93
N LEU A 382 -12.03 -4.78 -0.03
CA LEU A 382 -11.94 -5.74 1.07
C LEU A 382 -12.87 -6.91 0.77
N ALA A 383 -12.28 -8.04 0.39
CA ALA A 383 -12.98 -9.29 0.09
C ALA A 383 -12.90 -10.22 1.30
N THR A 384 -14.04 -10.76 1.75
CA THR A 384 -14.11 -11.60 2.93
C THR A 384 -15.04 -12.78 2.74
N VAL A 385 -14.64 -13.95 3.25
CA VAL A 385 -15.54 -15.09 3.45
C VAL A 385 -16.55 -14.72 4.54
N ASP A 386 -17.83 -14.92 4.24
CA ASP A 386 -18.93 -14.50 5.10
C ASP A 386 -18.88 -15.14 6.49
N GLY A 387 -19.28 -14.38 7.51
CA GLY A 387 -19.38 -14.87 8.89
C GLY A 387 -18.07 -14.88 9.68
N HIS A 388 -16.95 -14.43 9.09
CA HIS A 388 -15.64 -14.36 9.76
C HIS A 388 -15.22 -12.95 10.16
N TRP A 389 -15.72 -11.91 9.49
CA TRP A 389 -15.26 -10.53 9.69
C TRP A 389 -16.43 -9.54 9.79
N GLY A 390 -16.25 -8.52 10.63
CA GLY A 390 -17.20 -7.44 10.89
C GLY A 390 -16.56 -6.06 10.71
N ASN A 391 -17.40 -5.03 10.56
CA ASN A 391 -16.97 -3.63 10.38
C ASN A 391 -16.20 -3.33 9.09
N GLN A 392 -16.35 -4.18 8.06
CA GLN A 392 -15.59 -4.09 6.81
C GLN A 392 -15.85 -2.82 5.99
N VAL A 393 -17.04 -2.22 6.12
CA VAL A 393 -17.38 -0.91 5.49
C VAL A 393 -16.47 0.19 6.04
N ALA A 394 -16.34 0.29 7.37
CA ALA A 394 -15.47 1.26 8.01
C ALA A 394 -13.99 0.94 7.73
N ALA A 395 -13.62 -0.34 7.74
CA ALA A 395 -12.25 -0.78 7.51
C ALA A 395 -11.70 -0.39 6.14
N VAL A 396 -12.44 -0.69 5.05
CA VAL A 396 -11.97 -0.35 3.70
C VAL A 396 -11.93 1.17 3.49
N ALA A 397 -12.90 1.90 4.05
CA ALA A 397 -12.94 3.36 4.02
C ALA A 397 -11.78 3.99 4.82
N ALA A 398 -11.43 3.44 5.98
CA ALA A 398 -10.31 3.89 6.79
C ALA A 398 -8.98 3.71 6.04
N GLY A 399 -8.77 2.57 5.41
CA GLY A 399 -7.62 2.34 4.54
C GLY A 399 -7.54 3.35 3.39
N ALA A 400 -8.65 3.59 2.67
CA ALA A 400 -8.70 4.56 1.57
C ALA A 400 -8.48 6.02 2.04
N ARG A 401 -8.98 6.38 3.21
CA ARG A 401 -8.74 7.69 3.84
C ARG A 401 -7.27 7.85 4.22
N ALA A 402 -6.66 6.83 4.81
CA ALA A 402 -5.26 6.85 5.20
C ALA A 402 -4.33 7.05 4.00
N ALA A 403 -4.66 6.44 2.85
CA ALA A 403 -3.92 6.64 1.59
C ALA A 403 -3.84 8.13 1.20
N GLY A 404 -4.97 8.83 1.19
CA GLY A 404 -5.01 10.26 0.85
C GLY A 404 -4.30 11.15 1.89
N MET A 405 -4.53 10.88 3.18
CA MET A 405 -3.93 11.65 4.27
C MET A 405 -2.41 11.54 4.30
N GLN A 406 -1.88 10.31 4.22
CA GLN A 406 -0.44 10.06 4.28
C GLN A 406 0.27 10.56 3.02
N ALA A 407 -0.30 10.32 1.83
CA ALA A 407 0.28 10.80 0.58
C ALA A 407 0.41 12.33 0.54
N CYS A 408 -0.61 13.05 1.04
CA CYS A 408 -0.58 14.52 1.13
C CYS A 408 0.12 15.07 2.38
N ALA A 409 0.58 14.20 3.30
CA ALA A 409 1.12 14.58 4.61
C ALA A 409 0.19 15.54 5.41
N THR A 410 -1.09 15.18 5.52
CA THR A 410 -2.13 15.96 6.20
C THR A 410 -2.88 15.13 7.24
N GLU A 411 -3.23 15.72 8.39
CA GLU A 411 -4.03 15.07 9.44
C GLU A 411 -5.47 14.74 9.03
N THR A 412 -6.01 15.46 8.05
CA THR A 412 -7.34 15.22 7.46
C THR A 412 -7.26 15.40 5.95
N ILE A 413 -8.20 14.81 5.20
CA ILE A 413 -8.24 14.99 3.74
C ILE A 413 -8.51 16.45 3.38
N ASP A 414 -7.52 17.09 2.77
CA ASP A 414 -7.67 18.39 2.10
C ASP A 414 -8.25 18.17 0.69
N THR A 415 -9.54 18.48 0.52
CA THR A 415 -10.27 18.28 -0.74
C THR A 415 -9.70 19.09 -1.91
N SER A 416 -8.92 20.13 -1.64
CA SER A 416 -8.24 20.91 -2.68
C SER A 416 -7.03 20.19 -3.26
N LYS A 417 -6.39 19.31 -2.48
CA LYS A 417 -5.17 18.57 -2.83
C LYS A 417 -5.43 17.17 -3.36
N VAL A 418 -6.66 16.69 -3.33
CA VAL A 418 -7.02 15.35 -3.80
C VAL A 418 -7.93 15.38 -5.02
N PHE A 419 -7.97 14.25 -5.74
CA PHE A 419 -8.90 14.04 -6.84
C PHE A 419 -9.34 12.57 -6.89
N LEU A 420 -10.52 12.34 -7.45
CA LEU A 420 -11.04 10.99 -7.68
C LEU A 420 -10.48 10.41 -8.99
N LYS A 421 -9.80 9.26 -8.91
CA LYS A 421 -9.26 8.54 -10.07
C LYS A 421 -10.05 7.27 -10.44
N ALA A 422 -10.86 6.74 -9.53
CA ALA A 422 -11.66 5.54 -9.79
C ALA A 422 -12.67 5.74 -10.93
N PRO A 423 -13.02 4.65 -11.65
CA PRO A 423 -14.11 4.71 -12.61
C PRO A 423 -15.44 5.05 -11.92
N LEU A 424 -16.21 5.97 -12.51
CA LEU A 424 -17.54 6.33 -12.01
C LEU A 424 -18.57 5.23 -12.23
N GLU A 425 -18.33 4.34 -13.19
CA GLU A 425 -19.14 3.15 -13.44
C GLU A 425 -18.21 1.95 -13.67
N PHE A 426 -18.55 0.81 -13.08
CA PHE A 426 -17.80 -0.43 -13.23
C PHE A 426 -18.72 -1.65 -13.13
N VAL A 427 -18.19 -2.83 -13.46
CA VAL A 427 -18.87 -4.11 -13.26
C VAL A 427 -18.20 -4.91 -12.15
N THR A 428 -18.97 -5.71 -11.42
CA THR A 428 -18.48 -6.51 -10.27
C THR A 428 -17.70 -7.76 -10.66
N SER A 429 -17.72 -8.16 -11.93
CA SER A 429 -17.00 -9.31 -12.49
C SER A 429 -16.92 -9.16 -14.02
N GLN A 430 -15.86 -9.67 -14.64
CA GLN A 430 -15.75 -9.79 -16.10
C GLN A 430 -16.14 -11.17 -16.63
N ILE A 431 -16.26 -12.16 -15.74
CA ILE A 431 -16.47 -13.56 -16.08
C ILE A 431 -17.91 -13.99 -15.76
N ASP A 432 -18.43 -13.68 -14.57
CA ASP A 432 -19.71 -14.22 -14.07
C ASP A 432 -20.68 -13.13 -13.59
N ALA A 433 -21.92 -13.22 -14.05
CA ALA A 433 -23.07 -12.43 -13.56
C ALA A 433 -22.74 -10.94 -13.24
N PRO A 434 -22.24 -10.16 -14.21
CA PRO A 434 -21.80 -8.79 -13.98
C PRO A 434 -22.94 -7.90 -13.51
N SER A 435 -22.78 -7.28 -12.34
CA SER A 435 -23.65 -6.20 -11.88
C SER A 435 -22.97 -4.87 -12.18
N LYS A 436 -23.69 -3.97 -12.87
CA LYS A 436 -23.19 -2.62 -13.15
C LYS A 436 -23.42 -1.73 -11.93
N ILE A 437 -22.35 -1.12 -11.43
CA ILE A 437 -22.36 -0.17 -10.33
C ILE A 437 -22.06 1.23 -10.87
N SER A 438 -22.80 2.24 -10.39
CA SER A 438 -22.48 3.66 -10.58
C SER A 438 -22.13 4.26 -9.22
N LEU A 439 -20.98 4.92 -9.11
CA LEU A 439 -20.48 5.47 -7.85
C LEU A 439 -21.37 6.61 -7.34
N ASN A 440 -21.82 6.49 -6.09
CA ASN A 440 -22.51 7.56 -5.37
C ASN A 440 -21.54 8.19 -4.35
N PRO A 441 -21.16 9.48 -4.48
CA PRO A 441 -20.23 10.12 -3.56
C PRO A 441 -20.79 10.29 -2.13
N ASP A 442 -22.12 10.24 -1.92
CA ASP A 442 -22.71 10.26 -0.57
C ASP A 442 -22.72 8.87 0.09
N GLU A 443 -22.50 7.82 -0.70
CA GLU A 443 -22.41 6.41 -0.25
C GLU A 443 -21.20 5.75 -0.95
N PRO A 444 -19.97 6.21 -0.65
CA PRO A 444 -18.77 5.86 -1.43
C PRO A 444 -18.32 4.41 -1.25
N VAL A 445 -18.79 3.73 -0.20
CA VAL A 445 -18.49 2.32 0.04
C VAL A 445 -19.59 1.46 -0.59
N VAL A 446 -19.24 0.74 -1.64
CA VAL A 446 -20.13 -0.16 -2.38
C VAL A 446 -19.93 -1.57 -1.85
N HIS A 447 -21.04 -2.27 -1.60
CA HIS A 447 -21.02 -3.66 -1.15
C HIS A 447 -21.75 -4.57 -2.15
N TRP A 448 -21.15 -5.71 -2.48
CA TRP A 448 -21.81 -6.80 -3.20
C TRP A 448 -21.35 -8.16 -2.69
N HIS A 449 -22.12 -9.19 -3.04
CA HIS A 449 -21.92 -10.55 -2.58
C HIS A 449 -21.84 -11.52 -3.76
N ARG A 450 -20.96 -12.53 -3.65
CA ARG A 450 -20.80 -13.63 -4.62
C ARG A 450 -20.48 -14.92 -3.86
N GLU A 451 -21.46 -15.83 -3.79
CA GLU A 451 -21.31 -17.20 -3.30
C GLU A 451 -20.58 -17.38 -1.96
N GLY A 452 -21.07 -16.73 -0.90
CA GLY A 452 -20.47 -16.82 0.43
C GLY A 452 -19.27 -15.88 0.63
N ILE A 453 -18.96 -15.03 -0.35
CA ILE A 453 -17.91 -14.02 -0.25
C ILE A 453 -18.52 -12.63 -0.45
N SER A 454 -18.23 -11.73 0.48
CA SER A 454 -18.65 -10.33 0.44
C SER A 454 -17.48 -9.43 0.03
N PHE A 455 -17.78 -8.43 -0.80
CA PHE A 455 -16.82 -7.46 -1.33
C PHE A 455 -17.23 -6.07 -0.91
N HIS A 456 -16.27 -5.31 -0.38
CA HIS A 456 -16.46 -3.91 0.00
C HIS A 456 -15.48 -3.07 -0.80
N PHE A 457 -15.99 -2.28 -1.74
CA PHE A 457 -15.22 -1.38 -2.57
C PHE A 457 -15.35 0.05 -2.07
N THR A 458 -14.28 0.81 -2.14
CA THR A 458 -14.35 2.27 -2.03
C THR A 458 -13.28 2.90 -2.91
N PRO A 459 -13.54 4.06 -3.55
CA PRO A 459 -12.49 4.77 -4.26
C PRO A 459 -11.41 5.29 -3.30
N VAL A 460 -10.29 5.72 -3.84
CA VAL A 460 -9.28 6.52 -3.14
C VAL A 460 -9.38 7.98 -3.58
N LEU A 461 -9.23 8.90 -2.62
CA LEU A 461 -9.01 10.31 -2.91
C LEU A 461 -7.50 10.55 -3.05
N VAL A 462 -7.03 10.51 -4.29
CA VAL A 462 -5.60 10.48 -4.63
C VAL A 462 -4.99 11.86 -4.46
N CYS A 463 -3.87 11.95 -3.75
CA CYS A 463 -3.13 13.20 -3.63
C CYS A 463 -2.57 13.66 -4.99
N LYS A 464 -2.79 14.93 -5.34
CA LYS A 464 -2.31 15.55 -6.59
C LYS A 464 -0.78 15.69 -6.57
N ASP A 465 -0.26 16.18 -5.45
CA ASP A 465 1.15 16.48 -5.24
C ASP A 465 1.66 15.71 -4.00
N PRO A 466 1.92 14.41 -4.13
CA PRO A 466 2.28 13.58 -2.98
C PRO A 466 3.66 13.96 -2.42
N VAL A 467 3.75 14.01 -1.10
CA VAL A 467 5.01 14.24 -0.37
C VAL A 467 5.74 12.92 -0.11
N ARG A 468 4.99 11.88 0.25
CA ARG A 468 5.54 10.54 0.56
C ARG A 468 4.56 9.45 0.18
N THR A 469 4.98 8.54 -0.70
CA THR A 469 4.18 7.37 -1.11
C THR A 469 4.83 6.03 -0.77
N VAL A 470 6.09 6.05 -0.31
CA VAL A 470 6.76 4.84 0.20
C VAL A 470 6.05 4.40 1.48
N GLY A 471 5.73 3.11 1.57
CA GLY A 471 5.01 2.52 2.71
C GLY A 471 3.51 2.81 2.75
N LEU A 472 2.92 3.29 1.65
CA LEU A 472 1.49 3.64 1.65
C LEU A 472 0.60 2.39 1.75
N GLY A 473 0.94 1.31 1.05
CA GLY A 473 0.23 0.01 1.14
C GLY A 473 0.22 -0.54 2.56
N ASP A 474 1.38 -0.52 3.22
CA ASP A 474 1.56 -0.94 4.61
C ASP A 474 0.63 -0.16 5.56
N ALA A 475 0.57 1.17 5.40
CA ALA A 475 -0.30 2.00 6.20
C ALA A 475 -1.79 1.77 5.92
N ILE A 476 -2.15 1.48 4.67
CA ILE A 476 -3.51 1.12 4.25
C ILE A 476 -3.93 -0.19 4.91
N SER A 477 -3.08 -1.23 4.85
CA SER A 477 -3.35 -2.53 5.47
C SER A 477 -3.46 -2.43 6.99
N ALA A 478 -2.55 -1.69 7.64
CA ALA A 478 -2.61 -1.40 9.07
C ALA A 478 -3.95 -0.76 9.48
N GLU A 479 -4.39 0.29 8.79
CA GLU A 479 -5.68 0.95 9.05
C GLU A 479 -6.87 0.04 8.74
N GLY A 480 -6.81 -0.75 7.67
CA GLY A 480 -7.82 -1.75 7.37
C GLY A 480 -7.97 -2.78 8.49
N LEU A 481 -6.86 -3.28 9.05
CA LEU A 481 -6.86 -4.22 10.17
C LEU A 481 -7.37 -3.57 11.45
N LEU A 482 -6.89 -2.37 11.76
CA LEU A 482 -7.26 -1.59 12.95
C LEU A 482 -8.77 -1.38 13.09
N TYR A 483 -9.47 -1.27 11.96
CA TYR A 483 -10.92 -1.09 11.90
C TYR A 483 -11.69 -2.38 11.59
N SER A 484 -11.02 -3.52 11.40
CA SER A 484 -11.68 -4.83 11.21
C SER A 484 -12.01 -5.46 12.57
N GLU A 485 -13.09 -6.23 12.62
CA GLU A 485 -13.44 -7.12 13.73
C GLU A 485 -13.39 -8.57 13.22
N ILE A 486 -12.74 -9.49 13.96
CA ILE A 486 -12.77 -10.91 13.61
C ILE A 486 -13.75 -11.67 14.52
N TYR A 487 -14.48 -12.60 13.91
CA TYR A 487 -15.30 -13.58 14.62
C TYR A 487 -14.56 -14.92 14.58
N LEU A 488 -13.74 -15.18 15.62
CA LEU A 488 -13.12 -16.49 15.81
C LEU A 488 -14.23 -17.51 16.09
N GLN A 489 -14.27 -18.58 15.29
CA GLN A 489 -15.24 -19.66 15.40
C GLN A 489 -14.65 -20.87 16.11
#